data_AF-A0A6L6HJC8-F1
#
_entry.id   AF-A0A6L6HJC8-F1
#
_cell.length_a   1.000
_cell.length_b   1.000
_cell.length_c   1.000
_cell.angle_alpha   90.00
_cell.angle_beta   90.00
_cell.angle_gamma   90.00
#
_symmetry.space_group_name_H-M   'P 1'
#
loop_
_entity.id
_entity.type
_entity.pdbx_description
1 polymer ?
#
loop_
_entity_poly.entity_id
_entity_poly.type
_entity_poly.pdbx_seq_one_letter_code
_entity_poly.pdbx_strand_id
1 'polypeptide(L)'
;MGLWVCLTKQSHEDRMRFALVPLAALAFLAACQSTMTPQSESKAAAEARQMELASQPPMRWGQAAGSDQWTKATLSALDREGVTILSRVPGDIDTFCPNYAQLNPTGRKAFWAGLLSAVAKHESTYNPQASGGGGKWLGLMQIAPATWRTYGCNGNIKNGGDNMSCAVKIMSRQVARDNAVAQDGSGWRGIARDWAPLRNASKRADIAAWTSSQSYCKPQA
;
A
#
# COMPACT_ATOMS: atom_id res chain seq x y z
N MET A 1 -13.86 7.15 -49.42
CA MET A 1 -13.09 7.87 -50.46
C MET A 1 -14.11 8.51 -51.38
N GLY A 2 -14.19 9.84 -51.39
CA GLY A 2 -15.18 10.60 -52.15
C GLY A 2 -14.88 12.08 -52.00
N LEU A 3 -13.91 12.53 -52.79
CA LEU A 3 -13.47 13.92 -52.88
C LEU A 3 -14.41 14.68 -53.84
N TRP A 4 -14.88 15.85 -53.38
CA TRP A 4 -14.73 17.17 -54.03
C TRP A 4 -15.35 17.35 -55.43
N VAL A 5 -16.32 18.26 -55.62
CA VAL A 5 -16.20 19.68 -56.12
C VAL A 5 -17.37 19.86 -57.09
N CYS A 6 -18.02 20.99 -57.34
CA CYS A 6 -18.09 22.37 -56.86
C CYS A 6 -19.28 23.03 -57.61
N LEU A 7 -19.63 24.25 -57.19
CA LEU A 7 -20.17 25.34 -58.03
C LEU A 7 -21.59 25.10 -58.61
N THR A 8 -22.50 26.06 -58.68
CA THR A 8 -22.63 27.47 -58.28
C THR A 8 -24.09 27.81 -58.55
N LYS A 9 -24.61 28.86 -57.90
CA LYS A 9 -25.02 30.12 -58.56
C LYS A 9 -26.16 30.76 -57.78
N GLN A 10 -25.83 31.91 -57.19
CA GLN A 10 -26.75 32.91 -56.68
C GLN A 10 -27.59 33.52 -57.80
N SER A 11 -28.79 33.98 -57.45
CA SER A 11 -29.46 35.12 -58.07
C SER A 11 -30.71 35.46 -57.26
N HIS A 12 -30.69 36.55 -56.49
CA HIS A 12 -31.50 37.77 -56.75
C HIS A 12 -32.97 37.53 -56.42
N GLU A 13 -33.63 38.21 -55.50
CA GLU A 13 -33.89 39.65 -55.35
C GLU A 13 -35.14 39.63 -54.40
N ASP A 14 -35.54 40.58 -53.58
CA ASP A 14 -35.20 41.95 -53.28
C ASP A 14 -36.25 42.38 -52.23
N ARG A 15 -36.04 43.55 -51.63
CA ARG A 15 -37.05 44.38 -50.94
C ARG A 15 -37.37 44.09 -49.46
N MET A 16 -36.56 44.77 -48.65
CA MET A 16 -37.00 45.99 -47.94
C MET A 16 -38.08 45.82 -46.86
N ARG A 17 -37.65 45.96 -45.61
CA ARG A 17 -38.20 46.93 -44.63
C ARG A 17 -37.28 47.04 -43.42
N PHE A 18 -36.86 48.28 -43.16
CA PHE A 18 -36.13 48.69 -41.97
C PHE A 18 -36.96 48.45 -40.71
N ALA A 19 -36.39 47.74 -39.74
CA ALA A 19 -36.67 47.91 -38.33
C ALA A 19 -35.36 47.68 -37.56
N LEU A 20 -34.82 48.77 -37.00
CA LEU A 20 -33.68 48.73 -36.08
C LEU A 20 -34.11 48.00 -34.80
N VAL A 21 -33.51 46.85 -34.54
CA VAL A 21 -33.47 46.22 -33.21
C VAL A 21 -32.02 45.89 -32.93
N PRO A 22 -31.39 46.46 -31.88
CA PRO A 22 -30.01 46.15 -31.54
C PRO A 22 -30.04 44.87 -30.71
N LEU A 23 -29.72 43.72 -31.30
CA LEU A 23 -29.43 42.53 -30.51
C LEU A 23 -28.02 42.05 -30.82
N ALA A 24 -27.13 42.38 -29.88
CA ALA A 24 -25.82 41.80 -29.73
C ALA A 24 -25.90 40.28 -29.87
N ALA A 25 -25.20 39.74 -30.87
CA ALA A 25 -24.92 38.32 -30.96
C ALA A 25 -23.89 37.96 -29.88
N LEU A 26 -24.37 37.84 -28.64
CA LEU A 26 -23.66 37.13 -27.58
C LEU A 26 -23.54 35.68 -28.03
N ALA A 27 -22.36 35.32 -28.53
CA ALA A 27 -21.95 33.94 -28.66
C ALA A 27 -22.06 33.29 -27.27
N PHE A 28 -23.10 32.51 -27.06
CA PHE A 28 -23.18 31.60 -25.93
C PHE A 28 -22.09 30.54 -26.13
N LEU A 29 -20.88 30.85 -25.67
CA LEU A 29 -19.92 29.85 -25.24
C LEU A 29 -20.61 29.09 -24.09
N ALA A 30 -21.33 28.04 -24.43
CA ALA A 30 -21.74 27.02 -23.48
C ALA A 30 -20.47 26.33 -22.98
N ALA A 31 -19.76 26.99 -22.07
CA ALA A 31 -18.72 26.39 -21.28
C ALA A 31 -19.42 25.30 -20.46
N CYS A 32 -19.29 24.05 -20.89
CA CYS A 32 -19.60 22.88 -20.08
C CYS A 32 -18.59 22.87 -18.92
N GLN A 33 -18.79 23.75 -17.95
CA GLN A 33 -18.16 23.64 -16.65
C GLN A 33 -18.81 22.42 -16.01
N SER A 34 -18.12 21.27 -16.12
CA SER A 34 -18.49 20.10 -15.36
C SER A 34 -18.32 20.47 -13.89
N THR A 35 -19.41 20.85 -13.24
CA THR A 35 -19.43 21.09 -11.81
C THR A 35 -19.18 19.75 -11.14
N MET A 36 -17.96 19.57 -10.65
CA MET A 36 -17.60 18.40 -9.84
C MET A 36 -18.49 18.41 -8.62
N THR A 37 -19.37 17.41 -8.54
CA THR A 37 -20.23 17.23 -7.37
C THR A 37 -19.36 16.85 -6.16
N PRO A 38 -19.75 17.20 -4.93
CA PRO A 38 -19.02 16.82 -3.71
C PRO A 38 -18.73 15.31 -3.61
N GLN A 39 -19.56 14.48 -4.24
CA GLN A 39 -19.40 13.02 -4.31
C GLN A 39 -18.29 12.57 -5.27
N SER A 40 -18.01 13.34 -6.34
CA SER A 40 -16.91 13.04 -7.27
C SER A 40 -15.53 13.41 -6.71
N GLU A 41 -15.46 14.49 -5.93
CA GLU A 41 -14.24 14.90 -5.22
C GLU A 41 -13.84 13.89 -4.14
N SER A 42 -14.81 13.37 -3.37
CA SER A 42 -14.54 12.35 -2.35
C SER A 42 -14.08 11.02 -2.94
N LYS A 43 -14.61 10.62 -4.10
CA LYS A 43 -14.17 9.43 -4.82
C LYS A 43 -12.75 9.57 -5.36
N ALA A 44 -12.43 10.69 -6.02
CA ALA A 44 -11.08 10.94 -6.52
C ALA A 44 -10.04 10.98 -5.41
N ALA A 45 -10.36 11.59 -4.27
CA ALA A 45 -9.49 11.59 -3.09
C ALA A 45 -9.28 10.18 -2.52
N ALA A 46 -10.33 9.35 -2.47
CA ALA A 46 -10.23 7.96 -2.04
C ALA A 46 -9.34 7.14 -3.00
N GLU A 47 -9.50 7.30 -4.32
CA GLU A 47 -8.68 6.64 -5.33
C GLU A 47 -7.21 7.06 -5.24
N ALA A 48 -6.92 8.36 -5.11
CA ALA A 48 -5.56 8.85 -4.92
C ALA A 48 -4.91 8.28 -3.64
N ARG A 49 -5.66 8.20 -2.54
CA ARG A 49 -5.20 7.57 -1.30
C ARG A 49 -4.91 6.09 -1.49
N GLN A 50 -5.72 5.37 -2.26
CA GLN A 50 -5.47 3.96 -2.58
C GLN A 50 -4.22 3.79 -3.45
N MET A 51 -4.01 4.67 -4.44
CA MET A 51 -2.81 4.66 -5.27
C MET A 51 -1.55 4.90 -4.44
N GLU A 52 -1.60 5.87 -3.52
CA GLU A 52 -0.49 6.15 -2.60
C GLU A 52 -0.17 4.96 -1.70
N LEU A 53 -1.19 4.34 -1.10
CA LEU A 53 -0.97 3.14 -0.27
C LEU A 53 -0.43 1.95 -1.08
N ALA A 54 -0.80 1.86 -2.37
CA ALA A 54 -0.31 0.80 -3.24
C ALA A 54 1.16 1.00 -3.65
N SER A 55 1.62 2.24 -3.80
CA SER A 55 2.97 2.58 -4.26
C SER A 55 3.95 2.80 -3.09
N GLN A 56 3.55 3.56 -2.08
CA GLN A 56 4.39 4.03 -0.98
C GLN A 56 3.57 4.15 0.32
N PRO A 57 3.15 3.04 0.93
CA PRO A 57 2.47 3.11 2.21
C PRO A 57 3.39 3.69 3.29
N PRO A 58 2.85 4.33 4.34
CA PRO A 58 3.63 4.73 5.50
C PRO A 58 4.43 3.55 6.10
N MET A 59 5.75 3.71 6.19
CA MET A 59 6.67 2.72 6.74
C MET A 59 7.41 3.27 7.96
N ARG A 60 7.65 2.42 8.97
CA ARG A 60 8.24 2.85 10.24
C ARG A 60 9.72 3.24 10.13
N TRP A 61 10.44 2.69 9.16
CA TRP A 61 11.83 3.07 8.90
C TRP A 61 11.99 4.47 8.29
N GLY A 62 10.89 5.10 7.84
CA GLY A 62 10.92 6.46 7.28
C GLY A 62 11.96 6.60 6.17
N GLN A 63 12.84 7.60 6.32
CA GLN A 63 13.87 7.98 5.36
C GLN A 63 15.22 7.28 5.59
N ALA A 64 15.24 6.11 6.25
CA ALA A 64 16.47 5.33 6.41
C ALA A 64 17.11 5.03 5.04
N ALA A 65 18.44 5.09 4.95
CA ALA A 65 19.13 4.87 3.69
C ALA A 65 18.82 3.46 3.12
N GLY A 66 18.21 3.42 1.92
CA GLY A 66 17.78 2.18 1.26
C GLY A 66 16.33 1.77 1.55
N SER A 67 15.59 2.52 2.37
CA SER A 67 14.19 2.23 2.72
C SER A 67 13.28 2.04 1.51
N ASP A 68 13.46 2.81 0.44
CA ASP A 68 12.68 2.68 -0.80
C ASP A 68 12.81 1.29 -1.42
N GLN A 69 14.03 0.75 -1.46
CA GLN A 69 14.28 -0.60 -1.96
C GLN A 69 13.60 -1.64 -1.05
N TRP A 70 13.67 -1.47 0.26
CA TRP A 70 13.07 -2.38 1.23
C TRP A 70 11.54 -2.37 1.10
N THR A 71 10.92 -1.19 0.98
CA THR A 71 9.49 -1.01 0.76
C THR A 71 9.06 -1.68 -0.53
N LYS A 72 9.71 -1.35 -1.66
CA LYS A 72 9.38 -1.94 -2.97
C LYS A 72 9.49 -3.47 -2.97
N ALA A 73 10.55 -4.00 -2.37
CA ALA A 73 10.76 -5.44 -2.26
C ALA A 73 9.69 -6.11 -1.39
N THR A 74 9.34 -5.50 -0.25
CA THR A 74 8.28 -5.98 0.64
C THR A 74 6.93 -6.04 -0.06
N LEU A 75 6.53 -4.95 -0.74
CA LEU A 75 5.26 -4.89 -1.46
C LEU A 75 5.21 -5.89 -2.61
N SER A 76 6.28 -5.99 -3.40
CA SER A 76 6.37 -6.95 -4.50
C SER A 76 6.32 -8.40 -4.01
N ALA A 77 6.91 -8.69 -2.84
CA ALA A 77 6.83 -10.00 -2.23
C ALA A 77 5.43 -10.29 -1.70
N LEU A 78 4.72 -9.30 -1.14
CA LEU A 78 3.34 -9.46 -0.69
C LEU A 78 2.38 -9.76 -1.85
N ASP A 79 2.61 -9.18 -3.02
CA ASP A 79 1.83 -9.49 -4.22
C ASP A 79 1.98 -10.95 -4.67
N ARG A 80 3.15 -11.57 -4.43
CA ARG A 80 3.43 -12.97 -4.80
C ARG A 80 3.05 -13.98 -3.72
N GLU A 81 3.45 -13.70 -2.48
CA GLU A 81 3.38 -14.65 -1.36
C GLU A 81 2.19 -14.39 -0.43
N GLY A 82 1.63 -13.17 -0.47
CA GLY A 82 0.68 -12.66 0.51
C GLY A 82 -0.79 -12.98 0.21
N VAL A 83 -1.12 -13.63 -0.90
CA VAL A 83 -2.51 -13.84 -1.36
C VAL A 83 -3.43 -14.37 -0.23
N THR A 84 -2.94 -15.33 0.56
CA THR A 84 -3.70 -15.90 1.67
C THR A 84 -3.91 -14.90 2.81
N ILE A 85 -2.85 -14.19 3.23
CA ILE A 85 -2.94 -13.27 4.38
C ILE A 85 -3.71 -11.99 4.05
N LEU A 86 -3.68 -11.56 2.79
CA LEU A 86 -4.46 -10.44 2.30
C LEU A 86 -5.96 -10.76 2.22
N SER A 87 -6.31 -12.05 2.12
CA SER A 87 -7.71 -12.50 2.01
C SER A 87 -8.33 -12.92 3.35
N ARG A 88 -7.56 -12.95 4.44
CA ARG A 88 -8.01 -13.40 5.76
C ARG A 88 -7.97 -12.28 6.79
N VAL A 89 -8.73 -12.46 7.86
CA VAL A 89 -8.73 -11.62 9.07
C VAL A 89 -8.15 -12.45 10.21
N PRO A 90 -6.90 -12.18 10.63
CA PRO A 90 -6.29 -12.85 11.79
C PRO A 90 -7.08 -12.58 13.07
N GLY A 91 -7.13 -13.55 13.99
CA GLY A 91 -7.99 -13.46 15.18
C GLY A 91 -7.58 -12.39 16.19
N ASP A 92 -6.33 -11.94 16.16
CA ASP A 92 -5.76 -10.91 17.03
C ASP A 92 -5.51 -9.58 16.30
N ILE A 93 -6.03 -9.43 15.08
CA ILE A 93 -5.67 -8.33 14.19
C ILE A 93 -6.10 -6.96 14.74
N ASP A 94 -7.19 -6.88 15.48
CA ASP A 94 -7.74 -5.63 16.00
C ASP A 94 -6.76 -4.93 16.96
N THR A 95 -5.90 -5.70 17.63
CA THR A 95 -4.81 -5.15 18.46
C THR A 95 -3.81 -4.36 17.63
N PHE A 96 -3.55 -4.80 16.40
CA PHE A 96 -2.55 -4.20 15.51
C PHE A 96 -3.19 -3.21 14.52
N CYS A 97 -4.45 -3.42 14.15
CA CYS A 97 -5.16 -2.64 13.16
C CYS A 97 -6.69 -2.79 13.31
N PRO A 98 -7.34 -1.93 14.13
CA PRO A 98 -8.78 -2.03 14.42
C PRO A 98 -9.69 -2.01 13.18
N ASN A 99 -9.27 -1.32 12.11
CA ASN A 99 -10.05 -1.23 10.86
C ASN A 99 -9.71 -2.34 9.83
N TYR A 100 -8.87 -3.32 10.17
CA TYR A 100 -8.31 -4.27 9.19
C TYR A 100 -9.37 -5.06 8.42
N ALA A 101 -10.46 -5.50 9.10
CA ALA A 101 -11.53 -6.26 8.46
C ALA A 101 -12.14 -5.51 7.26
N GLN A 102 -12.20 -4.18 7.35
CA GLN A 102 -12.81 -3.31 6.32
C GLN A 102 -11.83 -2.83 5.26
N LEU A 103 -10.55 -3.17 5.40
CA LEU A 103 -9.56 -2.85 4.39
C LEU A 103 -9.75 -3.73 3.15
N ASN A 104 -9.66 -3.09 1.99
CA ASN A 104 -9.43 -3.77 0.72
C ASN A 104 -8.02 -4.39 0.67
N PRO A 105 -7.68 -5.19 -0.35
CA PRO A 105 -6.36 -5.82 -0.44
C PRO A 105 -5.18 -4.84 -0.40
N THR A 106 -5.33 -3.64 -0.99
CA THR A 106 -4.30 -2.60 -0.96
C THR A 106 -4.01 -2.12 0.46
N GLY A 107 -5.05 -1.81 1.25
CA GLY A 107 -4.91 -1.42 2.65
C GLY A 107 -4.32 -2.54 3.51
N ARG A 108 -4.73 -3.80 3.28
CA ARG A 108 -4.15 -4.95 3.98
C ARG A 108 -2.67 -5.14 3.63
N LYS A 109 -2.29 -4.92 2.37
CA LYS A 109 -0.89 -4.96 1.92
C LYS A 109 -0.06 -3.87 2.61
N ALA A 110 -0.59 -2.65 2.67
CA ALA A 110 0.03 -1.54 3.40
C ALA A 110 0.23 -1.88 4.89
N PHE A 111 -0.78 -2.48 5.54
CA PHE A 111 -0.67 -2.93 6.92
C PHE A 111 0.46 -3.94 7.12
N TRP A 112 0.51 -5.01 6.34
CA TRP A 112 1.54 -6.05 6.52
C TRP A 112 2.95 -5.53 6.27
N ALA A 113 3.11 -4.67 5.26
CA ALA A 113 4.38 -4.00 4.99
C ALA A 113 4.78 -3.11 6.19
N GLY A 114 3.85 -2.29 6.67
CA GLY A 114 4.05 -1.45 7.85
C GLY A 114 4.41 -2.25 9.10
N LEU A 115 3.71 -3.35 9.37
CA LEU A 115 3.97 -4.24 10.49
C LEU A 115 5.40 -4.79 10.45
N LEU A 116 5.86 -5.31 9.31
CA LEU A 116 7.23 -5.81 9.17
C LEU A 116 8.26 -4.69 9.36
N SER A 117 7.98 -3.47 8.88
CA SER A 117 8.85 -2.32 9.16
C SER A 117 8.93 -2.01 10.65
N ALA A 118 7.83 -2.18 11.39
CA ALA A 118 7.82 -1.98 12.83
C ALA A 118 8.59 -3.05 13.59
N VAL A 119 8.55 -4.31 13.12
CA VAL A 119 9.36 -5.41 13.63
C VAL A 119 10.84 -5.18 13.34
N ALA A 120 11.21 -4.76 12.13
CA ALA A 120 12.60 -4.50 11.73
C ALA A 120 13.32 -3.49 12.66
N LYS A 121 12.59 -2.51 13.20
CA LYS A 121 13.13 -1.57 14.21
C LYS A 121 13.69 -2.32 15.41
N HIS A 122 12.94 -3.31 15.91
CA HIS A 122 13.29 -4.05 17.11
C HIS A 122 14.24 -5.21 16.90
N GLU A 123 14.40 -5.64 15.64
CA GLU A 123 15.35 -6.68 15.23
C GLU A 123 16.75 -6.11 14.94
N SER A 124 16.84 -5.02 14.17
CA SER A 124 18.13 -4.52 13.67
C SER A 124 18.31 -3.01 13.77
N THR A 125 17.31 -2.27 14.26
CA THR A 125 17.29 -0.79 14.18
C THR A 125 17.52 -0.31 12.75
N TYR A 126 16.91 -1.00 11.78
CA TYR A 126 17.01 -0.72 10.34
C TYR A 126 18.42 -0.86 9.75
N ASN A 127 19.26 -1.72 10.32
CA ASN A 127 20.59 -1.98 9.79
C ASN A 127 20.61 -3.25 8.92
N PRO A 128 20.71 -3.15 7.58
CA PRO A 128 20.75 -4.31 6.70
C PRO A 128 22.05 -5.13 6.82
N GLN A 129 23.12 -4.57 7.42
CA GLN A 129 24.36 -5.28 7.66
C GLN A 129 24.42 -5.97 9.04
N ALA A 130 23.36 -5.83 9.83
CA ALA A 130 23.28 -6.38 11.19
C ALA A 130 23.58 -7.88 11.22
N SER A 131 24.26 -8.28 12.30
CA SER A 131 24.75 -9.64 12.52
C SER A 131 24.59 -9.99 14.00
N GLY A 132 23.40 -10.46 14.38
CA GLY A 132 23.06 -10.79 15.77
C GLY A 132 23.61 -12.15 16.20
N GLY A 133 23.79 -12.29 17.51
CA GLY A 133 24.19 -13.56 18.14
C GLY A 133 25.51 -14.16 17.62
N GLY A 134 26.44 -13.31 17.18
CA GLY A 134 27.70 -13.75 16.57
C GLY A 134 27.57 -14.24 15.13
N GLY A 135 26.57 -13.75 14.37
CA GLY A 135 26.33 -14.14 12.97
C GLY A 135 25.28 -15.22 12.77
N LYS A 136 24.56 -15.60 13.83
CA LYS A 136 23.44 -16.54 13.77
C LYS A 136 22.23 -15.97 13.04
N TRP A 137 22.07 -14.65 13.06
CA TRP A 137 20.94 -13.94 12.46
C TRP A 137 21.42 -12.71 11.71
N LEU A 138 20.93 -12.50 10.49
CA LEU A 138 21.48 -11.53 9.56
C LEU A 138 20.41 -10.61 8.98
N GLY A 139 20.83 -9.37 8.72
CA GLY A 139 20.03 -8.37 8.01
C GLY A 139 18.92 -7.73 8.83
N LEU A 140 18.02 -7.03 8.13
CA LEU A 140 16.98 -6.18 8.70
C LEU A 140 16.07 -6.94 9.67
N MET A 141 15.71 -8.17 9.29
CA MET A 141 14.76 -9.02 9.99
C MET A 141 15.45 -10.15 10.76
N GLN A 142 16.78 -10.07 10.93
CA GLN A 142 17.56 -11.03 11.72
C GLN A 142 17.23 -12.49 11.36
N ILE A 143 17.28 -12.82 10.06
CA ILE A 143 16.94 -14.15 9.56
C ILE A 143 18.17 -15.06 9.70
N ALA A 144 17.97 -16.28 10.19
CA ALA A 144 19.03 -17.28 10.25
C ALA A 144 19.34 -17.85 8.86
N PRO A 145 20.61 -18.08 8.49
CA PRO A 145 20.97 -18.66 7.18
C PRO A 145 20.32 -20.02 6.89
N ALA A 146 20.07 -20.83 7.92
CA ALA A 146 19.34 -22.09 7.76
C ALA A 146 17.88 -21.83 7.36
N THR A 147 17.18 -20.94 8.07
CA THR A 147 15.80 -20.53 7.74
C THR A 147 15.72 -19.96 6.32
N TRP A 148 16.67 -19.10 5.94
CA TRP A 148 16.78 -18.55 4.59
C TRP A 148 16.75 -19.64 3.51
N ARG A 149 17.57 -20.68 3.68
CA ARG A 149 17.63 -21.84 2.77
C ARG A 149 16.36 -22.67 2.81
N THR A 150 15.82 -22.96 3.99
CA THR A 150 14.57 -23.74 4.15
C THR A 150 13.40 -23.09 3.45
N TYR A 151 13.31 -21.76 3.49
CA TYR A 151 12.27 -21.01 2.77
C TYR A 151 12.63 -20.77 1.30
N GLY A 152 13.76 -21.28 0.80
CA GLY A 152 14.18 -21.12 -0.59
C GLY A 152 14.36 -19.66 -0.99
N CYS A 153 14.88 -18.84 -0.08
CA CYS A 153 15.19 -17.44 -0.35
C CYS A 153 16.49 -17.33 -1.16
N ASN A 154 16.55 -16.37 -2.08
CA ASN A 154 17.66 -16.19 -3.02
C ASN A 154 18.26 -14.79 -2.86
N GLY A 155 19.48 -14.61 -3.37
CA GLY A 155 20.22 -13.33 -3.29
C GLY A 155 21.12 -13.26 -2.06
N ASN A 156 21.31 -12.06 -1.52
CA ASN A 156 22.17 -11.82 -0.37
C ASN A 156 21.33 -11.50 0.87
N ILE A 157 21.44 -12.31 1.92
CA ILE A 157 20.69 -12.11 3.17
C ILE A 157 20.95 -10.75 3.86
N LYS A 158 22.09 -10.10 3.59
CA LYS A 158 22.41 -8.74 4.07
C LYS A 158 22.01 -7.63 3.07
N ASN A 159 21.49 -7.98 1.90
CA ASN A 159 20.78 -7.02 1.06
C ASN A 159 19.39 -6.78 1.68
N GLY A 160 19.04 -5.52 1.95
CA GLY A 160 17.79 -5.21 2.64
C GLY A 160 16.53 -5.63 1.84
N GLY A 161 16.54 -5.50 0.51
CA GLY A 161 15.42 -5.91 -0.33
C GLY A 161 15.23 -7.43 -0.35
N ASP A 162 16.31 -8.20 -0.50
CA ASP A 162 16.27 -9.66 -0.45
C ASP A 162 15.83 -10.14 0.95
N ASN A 163 16.37 -9.51 2.01
CA ASN A 163 16.02 -9.81 3.40
C ASN A 163 14.52 -9.61 3.67
N MET A 164 13.97 -8.47 3.26
CA MET A 164 12.54 -8.18 3.43
C MET A 164 11.66 -9.09 2.56
N SER A 165 12.08 -9.43 1.34
CA SER A 165 11.34 -10.37 0.49
C SER A 165 11.23 -11.75 1.15
N CYS A 166 12.33 -12.23 1.76
CA CYS A 166 12.32 -13.49 2.51
C CYS A 166 11.46 -13.39 3.78
N ALA A 167 11.50 -12.25 4.48
CA ALA A 167 10.66 -12.01 5.65
C ALA A 167 9.17 -12.09 5.32
N VAL A 168 8.74 -11.54 4.18
CA VAL A 168 7.34 -11.67 3.71
C VAL A 168 6.97 -13.14 3.49
N LYS A 169 7.85 -13.95 2.90
CA LYS A 169 7.61 -15.37 2.66
C LYS A 169 7.43 -16.15 3.98
N ILE A 170 8.31 -15.91 4.94
CA ILE A 170 8.23 -16.49 6.29
C ILE A 170 6.93 -16.07 6.96
N MET A 171 6.66 -14.76 7.02
CA MET A 171 5.46 -14.20 7.62
C MET A 171 4.18 -14.79 7.00
N SER A 172 4.09 -14.81 5.67
CA SER A 172 2.91 -15.29 4.95
C SER A 172 2.62 -16.75 5.26
N ARG A 173 3.65 -17.60 5.34
CA ARG A 173 3.51 -19.01 5.73
C ARG A 173 2.99 -19.17 7.15
N GLN A 174 3.52 -18.40 8.09
CA GLN A 174 3.21 -18.54 9.51
C GLN A 174 1.82 -18.00 9.85
N VAL A 175 1.45 -16.83 9.31
CA VAL A 175 0.10 -16.27 9.45
C VAL A 175 -0.93 -17.16 8.74
N ALA A 176 -0.62 -17.69 7.55
CA ALA A 176 -1.54 -18.62 6.88
C ALA A 176 -1.77 -19.92 7.68
N ARG A 177 -0.75 -20.39 8.41
CA ARG A 177 -0.87 -21.57 9.29
C ARG A 177 -1.69 -21.28 10.54
N ASP A 178 -1.41 -20.18 11.22
CA ASP A 178 -1.93 -19.94 12.58
C ASP A 178 -3.08 -18.92 12.65
N ASN A 179 -3.39 -18.23 11.56
CA ASN A 179 -4.37 -17.13 11.49
C ASN A 179 -4.21 -16.07 12.60
N ALA A 180 -2.96 -15.69 12.90
CA ALA A 180 -2.61 -14.76 13.96
C ALA A 180 -1.38 -13.92 13.60
N VAL A 181 -1.27 -12.73 14.19
CA VAL A 181 -0.06 -11.91 14.21
C VAL A 181 0.89 -12.40 15.31
N ALA A 182 0.44 -12.39 16.55
CA ALA A 182 1.22 -12.73 17.73
C ALA A 182 0.32 -13.16 18.89
N GLN A 183 -0.16 -14.41 18.86
CA GLN A 183 -0.90 -15.02 19.98
C GLN A 183 0.04 -15.81 20.88
N ASP A 184 -0.13 -15.63 22.19
CA ASP A 184 0.36 -16.55 23.22
C ASP A 184 -0.73 -17.55 23.61
N GLY A 185 -0.33 -18.64 24.26
CA GLY A 185 -1.17 -19.81 24.51
C GLY A 185 -0.28 -21.01 24.81
N SER A 186 -0.52 -22.15 24.16
CA SER A 186 0.37 -23.34 24.26
C SER A 186 1.74 -23.17 23.56
N GLY A 187 2.16 -21.93 23.31
CA GLY A 187 3.31 -21.54 22.50
C GLY A 187 2.96 -20.43 21.51
N TRP A 188 3.95 -19.62 21.16
CA TRP A 188 3.80 -18.48 20.26
C TRP A 188 3.31 -18.91 18.87
N ARG A 189 2.34 -18.16 18.34
CA ARG A 189 1.70 -18.38 17.03
C ARG A 189 1.85 -17.17 16.11
N GLY A 190 1.65 -17.39 14.80
CA GLY A 190 1.76 -16.35 13.80
C GLY A 190 3.20 -15.92 13.57
N ILE A 191 3.40 -14.63 13.35
CA ILE A 191 4.69 -13.97 13.13
C ILE A 191 5.59 -14.15 14.36
N ALA A 192 5.02 -14.18 15.56
CA ALA A 192 5.78 -14.35 16.81
C ALA A 192 6.57 -15.67 16.90
N ARG A 193 6.37 -16.63 15.99
CA ARG A 193 7.19 -17.86 15.94
C ARG A 193 8.61 -17.65 15.43
N ASP A 194 8.82 -16.62 14.62
CA ASP A 194 10.12 -16.35 14.01
C ASP A 194 10.75 -15.09 14.60
N TRP A 195 9.93 -14.11 14.99
CA TRP A 195 10.43 -12.82 15.48
C TRP A 195 10.19 -12.62 16.97
N ALA A 196 11.29 -12.61 17.74
CA ALA A 196 11.28 -12.50 19.19
C ALA A 196 10.72 -11.16 19.74
N PRO A 197 10.84 -9.99 19.07
CA PRO A 197 10.22 -8.75 19.51
C PRO A 197 8.72 -8.87 19.76
N LEU A 198 8.00 -9.70 18.99
CA LEU A 198 6.58 -9.92 19.20
C LEU A 198 6.27 -10.76 20.44
N ARG A 199 7.27 -11.42 21.05
CA ARG A 199 7.13 -12.15 22.32
C ARG A 199 7.32 -11.25 23.53
N ASN A 200 8.09 -10.17 23.37
CA ASN A 200 8.29 -9.18 24.42
C ASN A 200 7.09 -8.22 24.48
N ALA A 201 6.43 -8.12 25.63
CA ALA A 201 5.21 -7.34 25.79
C ALA A 201 5.38 -5.85 25.42
N SER A 202 6.47 -5.22 25.87
CA SER A 202 6.74 -3.80 25.58
C SER A 202 7.01 -3.55 24.10
N LYS A 203 7.84 -4.39 23.46
CA LYS A 203 8.11 -4.27 22.02
C LYS A 203 6.88 -4.57 21.17
N ARG A 204 6.10 -5.60 21.52
CA ARG A 204 4.82 -5.92 20.87
C ARG A 204 3.83 -4.76 20.98
N ALA A 205 3.70 -4.14 22.15
CA ALA A 205 2.84 -2.98 22.35
C ALA A 205 3.30 -1.78 21.51
N ASP A 206 4.61 -1.50 21.42
CA ASP A 206 5.15 -0.44 20.56
C ASP A 206 4.90 -0.72 19.06
N ILE A 207 5.01 -1.97 18.62
CA ILE A 207 4.67 -2.38 17.24
C ILE A 207 3.18 -2.12 16.97
N ALA A 208 2.29 -2.61 17.85
CA ALA A 208 0.85 -2.48 17.73
C ALA A 208 0.39 -1.01 17.78
N ALA A 209 0.98 -0.20 18.66
CA ALA A 209 0.70 1.23 18.76
C ALA A 209 1.06 1.97 17.47
N TRP A 210 2.21 1.63 16.88
CA TRP A 210 2.61 2.24 15.62
C TRP A 210 1.66 1.83 14.47
N THR A 211 1.35 0.55 14.31
CA THR A 211 0.48 0.10 13.20
C THR A 211 -0.96 0.59 13.35
N SER A 212 -1.53 0.55 14.55
CA SER A 212 -2.92 0.99 14.81
C SER A 212 -3.10 2.50 14.62
N SER A 213 -2.03 3.29 14.78
CA SER A 213 -2.05 4.74 14.54
C SER A 213 -2.08 5.12 13.05
N GLN A 214 -1.80 4.19 12.14
CA GLN A 214 -1.74 4.49 10.71
C GLN A 214 -3.12 4.81 10.15
N SER A 215 -3.17 5.70 9.16
CA SER A 215 -4.44 6.22 8.64
C SER A 215 -5.36 5.12 8.11
N TYR A 216 -4.81 4.01 7.59
CA TYR A 216 -5.56 2.86 7.11
C TYR A 216 -6.10 1.97 8.25
N CYS A 217 -5.49 1.99 9.44
CA CYS A 217 -5.94 1.21 10.59
C CYS A 217 -6.91 1.96 11.51
N LYS A 218 -6.99 3.28 11.38
CA LYS A 218 -8.00 4.09 12.07
C LYS A 218 -9.38 3.81 11.46
N PRO A 219 -10.42 3.57 12.28
CA PRO A 219 -11.80 3.57 11.81
C PRO A 219 -12.08 4.89 11.08
N GLN A 220 -12.79 4.83 9.96
CA GLN A 220 -13.33 6.02 9.32
C GLN A 220 -14.49 6.51 10.19
N ALA A 221 -14.50 7.81 10.51
CA ALA A 221 -15.58 8.46 11.25
C ALA A 221 -16.85 8.59 10.40
#